data_AF-A0A9P6IC71-F1
#
_entry.id   AF-A0A9P6IC71-F1
#
_cell.length_a   1.000
_cell.length_b   1.000
_cell.length_c   1.000
_cell.angle_alpha   90.00
_cell.angle_beta   90.00
_cell.angle_gamma   90.00
#
_symmetry.space_group_name_H-M   'P 1'
#
loop_
_entity.id
_entity.type
_entity.pdbx_description
1 polymer ?
#
loop_
_entity_poly.entity_id
_entity_poly.type
_entity_poly.pdbx_seq_one_letter_code
_entity_poly.pdbx_strand_id
1 'polypeptide(L)'
;MLLPVIMCELLAMGGLVAVRHTANDLQHVEARTGLSGVFDKWKDSQTANAIAQDSFEAMTQSLNRAISKLPAHEARIEANIMLSGRILSILSKIEKSLPEGGGGKSPEDLWSRRMRTSTTRLKYRLQVLDATHQGILLEIQRESNKASSQLQIIYNLVAQRDNQSNYDMANLSLQIARTAKDDSFAMFTLATMSIIFLPGASIATLFSMELFNWSPENGESTVNPRFWIFWAVAVPLTLVVLTVWLLWLKMHRRREERRSKASAGDLIRQRFDAFDSGRPEPQRNGESLLRRRFTRPRNPFGRDTLGV
;
A
#
# COMPACT_ATOMS: atom_id res chain seq x y z
N MET A 1 -8.89 35.66 -49.17
CA MET A 1 -9.09 34.21 -48.93
C MET A 1 -7.99 33.52 -48.12
N LEU A 2 -6.87 34.17 -47.76
CA LEU A 2 -5.80 33.56 -46.94
C LEU A 2 -6.12 33.49 -45.43
N LEU A 3 -7.04 34.34 -44.94
CA LEU A 3 -7.34 34.49 -43.52
C LEU A 3 -7.81 33.20 -42.81
N PRO A 4 -8.68 32.35 -43.38
CA PRO A 4 -9.07 31.09 -42.74
C PRO A 4 -7.91 30.11 -42.57
N VAL A 5 -6.99 30.06 -43.53
CA VAL A 5 -5.83 29.17 -43.46
C VAL A 5 -4.78 29.68 -42.49
N ILE A 6 -4.57 31.00 -42.43
CA ILE A 6 -3.72 31.62 -41.41
C ILE A 6 -4.29 31.36 -40.00
N MET A 7 -5.61 31.44 -39.84
CA MET A 7 -6.28 31.11 -38.57
C MET A 7 -6.11 29.64 -38.19
N CYS A 8 -6.29 28.71 -39.12
CA CYS A 8 -6.04 27.28 -38.87
C CYS A 8 -4.56 27.00 -38.49
N GLU A 9 -3.61 27.70 -39.12
CA GLU A 9 -2.19 27.57 -38.81
C GLU A 9 -1.82 28.15 -37.42
N LEU A 10 -2.42 29.29 -37.05
CA LEU A 10 -2.27 29.85 -35.70
C LEU A 10 -2.89 28.95 -34.62
N LEU A 11 -4.05 28.35 -34.91
CA LEU A 11 -4.71 27.40 -34.00
C LEU A 11 -3.88 26.12 -33.84
N ALA A 12 -3.26 25.62 -34.90
CA ALA A 12 -2.35 24.47 -34.85
C ALA A 12 -1.10 24.76 -34.01
N MET A 13 -0.47 25.93 -34.22
CA MET A 13 0.66 26.40 -33.41
C MET A 13 0.28 26.57 -31.94
N GLY A 14 -0.89 27.13 -31.64
CA GLY A 14 -1.40 27.24 -30.28
C GLY A 14 -1.64 25.88 -29.61
N GLY A 15 -2.18 24.92 -30.36
CA GLY A 15 -2.35 23.53 -29.91
C GLY A 15 -1.00 22.87 -29.59
N LEU A 16 -0.03 22.98 -30.50
CA LEU A 16 1.31 22.43 -30.32
C LEU A 16 2.02 22.99 -29.09
N VAL A 17 1.94 24.31 -28.87
CA VAL A 17 2.55 24.97 -27.70
C VAL A 17 1.91 24.46 -26.40
N ALA A 18 0.58 24.30 -26.37
CA ALA A 18 -0.12 23.83 -25.19
C ALA A 18 0.18 22.35 -24.86
N VAL A 19 0.25 21.50 -25.89
CA VAL A 19 0.67 20.10 -25.74
C VAL A 19 2.10 20.05 -25.22
N ARG A 20 3.02 20.81 -25.82
CA ARG A 20 4.43 20.85 -25.39
C ARG A 20 4.63 21.38 -23.98
N HIS A 21 3.79 22.32 -23.52
CA HIS A 21 3.79 22.74 -22.12
C HIS A 21 3.40 21.58 -21.20
N THR A 22 2.36 20.84 -21.56
CA THR A 22 1.91 19.66 -20.79
C THR A 22 2.97 18.56 -20.80
N ALA A 23 3.62 18.34 -21.94
CA ALA A 23 4.76 17.44 -22.09
C ALA A 23 5.91 17.80 -21.15
N ASN A 24 6.26 19.09 -21.09
CA ASN A 24 7.34 19.60 -20.27
C ASN A 24 7.01 19.48 -18.77
N ASP A 25 5.76 19.78 -18.39
CA ASP A 25 5.28 19.53 -17.03
C ASP A 25 5.43 18.05 -16.65
N LEU A 26 5.07 17.14 -17.58
CA LEU A 26 5.24 15.70 -17.40
C LEU A 26 6.71 15.28 -17.27
N GLN A 27 7.61 15.88 -18.06
CA GLN A 27 9.05 15.64 -17.96
C GLN A 27 9.63 16.16 -16.64
N HIS A 28 9.14 17.29 -16.13
CA HIS A 28 9.53 17.78 -14.81
C HIS A 28 9.08 16.82 -13.70
N VAL A 29 7.90 16.22 -13.82
CA VAL A 29 7.45 15.16 -12.91
C VAL A 29 8.37 13.94 -13.00
N GLU A 30 8.69 13.47 -14.21
CA GLU A 30 9.62 12.36 -14.44
C GLU A 30 11.04 12.62 -13.89
N ALA A 31 11.54 13.85 -14.02
CA ALA A 31 12.84 14.24 -13.47
C ALA A 31 12.83 14.30 -11.94
N ARG A 32 11.76 14.80 -11.33
CA ARG A 32 11.60 14.87 -9.86
C ARG A 32 11.41 13.51 -9.23
N THR A 33 10.74 12.60 -9.93
CA THR A 33 10.45 11.23 -9.47
C THR A 33 11.66 10.30 -9.55
N GLY A 34 12.66 10.62 -10.38
CA GLY A 34 13.71 9.68 -10.73
C GLY A 34 13.18 8.48 -11.51
N LEU A 35 12.02 8.60 -12.21
CA LEU A 35 11.43 7.54 -13.03
C LEU A 35 12.30 7.09 -14.22
N SER A 36 13.40 7.79 -14.49
CA SER A 36 14.48 7.31 -15.37
C SER A 36 15.49 6.37 -14.67
N GLY A 37 15.39 6.12 -13.36
CA GLY A 37 16.36 5.33 -12.57
C GLY A 37 15.98 5.09 -11.08
N VAL A 38 14.77 4.63 -10.79
CA VAL A 38 14.06 4.73 -9.48
C VAL A 38 14.70 4.05 -8.25
N PHE A 39 15.71 3.20 -8.34
CA PHE A 39 15.89 2.20 -7.27
C PHE A 39 16.79 2.54 -6.07
N ASP A 40 17.54 3.65 -6.04
CA ASP A 40 18.62 3.78 -5.02
C ASP A 40 18.33 4.69 -3.81
N LYS A 41 17.31 5.56 -3.84
CA LYS A 41 17.24 6.68 -2.87
C LYS A 41 16.32 6.49 -1.65
N TRP A 42 15.58 5.40 -1.53
CA TRP A 42 14.52 5.24 -0.52
C TRP A 42 14.91 4.43 0.73
N LYS A 43 16.17 4.55 1.19
CA LYS A 43 16.72 3.65 2.23
C LYS A 43 16.52 4.14 3.69
N ASP A 44 16.18 5.41 3.93
CA ASP A 44 16.11 5.95 5.31
C ASP A 44 14.66 6.13 5.80
N SER A 45 14.28 5.41 6.87
CA SER A 45 12.92 4.88 7.05
C SER A 45 11.87 5.76 7.75
N GLN A 46 12.12 7.04 8.05
CA GLN A 46 11.13 7.84 8.80
C GLN A 46 10.96 9.28 8.32
N THR A 47 12.04 10.05 8.15
CA THR A 47 11.98 11.40 7.55
C THR A 47 11.76 11.35 6.05
N ALA A 48 12.34 10.37 5.35
CA ALA A 48 12.05 10.14 3.94
C ALA A 48 10.57 9.75 3.73
N ASN A 49 9.90 9.22 4.76
CA ASN A 49 8.52 8.75 4.63
C ASN A 49 7.49 9.88 4.55
N ALA A 50 7.65 10.97 5.32
CA ALA A 50 6.77 12.14 5.24
C ALA A 50 7.03 12.94 3.96
N ILE A 51 8.31 13.11 3.61
CA ILE A 51 8.74 13.78 2.38
C ILE A 51 8.29 12.98 1.14
N ALA A 52 8.33 11.63 1.21
CA ALA A 52 7.80 10.76 0.18
C ALA A 52 6.29 10.97 -0.01
N GLN A 53 5.51 10.98 1.08
CA GLN A 53 4.06 11.11 1.03
C GLN A 53 3.63 12.43 0.36
N ASP A 54 4.20 13.55 0.80
CA ASP A 54 3.94 14.87 0.24
C ASP A 54 4.35 14.94 -1.25
N SER A 55 5.47 14.28 -1.59
CA SER A 55 5.90 14.16 -2.99
C SER A 55 4.95 13.31 -3.84
N PHE A 56 4.39 12.21 -3.32
CA PHE A 56 3.45 11.34 -4.05
C PHE A 56 2.11 12.01 -4.29
N GLU A 57 1.61 12.76 -3.31
CA GLU A 57 0.37 13.52 -3.46
C GLU A 57 0.53 14.60 -4.54
N ALA A 58 1.62 15.38 -4.47
CA ALA A 58 1.93 16.39 -5.48
C ALA A 58 2.11 15.79 -6.89
N MET A 59 2.81 14.65 -6.99
CA MET A 59 2.96 13.90 -8.24
C MET A 59 1.61 13.45 -8.80
N THR A 60 0.82 12.75 -7.99
CA THR A 60 -0.49 12.22 -8.38
C THR A 60 -1.41 13.35 -8.83
N GLN A 61 -1.38 14.49 -8.14
CA GLN A 61 -2.15 15.67 -8.52
C GLN A 61 -1.69 16.25 -9.86
N SER A 62 -0.38 16.36 -10.09
CA SER A 62 0.16 16.86 -11.37
C SER A 62 -0.16 15.93 -12.55
N LEU A 63 -0.04 14.61 -12.36
CA LEU A 63 -0.39 13.58 -13.34
C LEU A 63 -1.89 13.61 -13.65
N ASN A 64 -2.75 13.67 -12.64
CA ASN A 64 -4.20 13.79 -12.84
C ASN A 64 -4.59 15.09 -13.55
N ARG A 65 -3.88 16.21 -13.27
CA ARG A 65 -4.07 17.46 -14.01
C ARG A 65 -3.64 17.35 -15.48
N ALA A 66 -2.57 16.62 -15.78
CA ALA A 66 -2.14 16.39 -17.16
C ALA A 66 -3.12 15.48 -17.91
N ILE A 67 -3.48 14.34 -17.31
CA ILE A 67 -4.44 13.37 -17.86
C ILE A 67 -5.80 14.03 -18.13
N SER A 68 -6.26 14.94 -17.26
CA SER A 68 -7.53 15.63 -17.48
C SER A 68 -7.49 16.70 -18.59
N LYS A 69 -6.33 17.28 -18.88
CA LYS A 69 -6.17 18.32 -19.93
C LYS A 69 -5.97 17.75 -21.33
N LEU A 70 -5.31 16.59 -21.45
CA LEU A 70 -4.98 15.96 -22.73
C LEU A 70 -6.22 15.74 -23.64
N PRO A 71 -7.36 15.22 -23.15
CA PRO A 71 -8.57 15.06 -23.98
C PRO A 71 -9.14 16.39 -24.49
N ALA A 72 -9.00 17.48 -23.73
CA ALA A 72 -9.43 18.80 -24.18
C ALA A 72 -8.54 19.33 -25.31
N HIS A 73 -7.25 18.97 -25.33
CA HIS A 73 -6.34 19.28 -26.44
C HIS A 73 -6.64 18.41 -27.67
N GLU A 74 -6.89 17.12 -27.46
CA GLU A 74 -7.29 16.17 -28.50
C GLU A 74 -8.54 16.65 -29.25
N ALA A 75 -9.62 16.95 -28.52
CA ALA A 75 -10.88 17.42 -29.11
C ALA A 75 -10.72 18.73 -29.92
N ARG A 76 -9.82 19.63 -29.48
CA ARG A 76 -9.52 20.87 -30.23
C ARG A 76 -8.80 20.58 -31.54
N ILE A 77 -7.88 19.62 -31.55
CA ILE A 77 -7.13 19.24 -32.75
C ILE A 77 -8.05 18.51 -33.73
N GLU A 78 -8.90 17.61 -33.25
CA GLU A 78 -9.92 16.95 -34.08
C GLU A 78 -10.85 17.96 -34.76
N ALA A 79 -11.30 18.98 -34.02
CA ALA A 79 -12.09 20.07 -34.58
C ALA A 79 -11.32 20.83 -35.67
N ASN A 80 -10.03 21.12 -35.47
CA ASN A 80 -9.18 21.78 -36.46
C ASN A 80 -8.97 20.91 -37.72
N ILE A 81 -8.81 19.60 -37.56
CA ILE A 81 -8.74 18.64 -38.69
C ILE A 81 -10.04 18.71 -39.49
N MET A 82 -11.20 18.63 -38.81
CA MET A 82 -12.51 18.69 -39.47
C MET A 82 -12.71 20.00 -40.27
N LEU A 83 -12.31 21.13 -39.68
CA LEU A 83 -12.35 22.43 -40.36
C LEU A 83 -11.43 22.47 -41.59
N SER A 84 -10.20 21.98 -41.45
CA SER A 84 -9.23 21.94 -42.56
C SER A 84 -9.73 21.07 -43.72
N GLY A 85 -10.34 19.91 -43.41
CA GLY A 85 -10.99 19.03 -44.40
C GLY A 85 -12.18 19.70 -45.09
N ARG A 86 -12.98 20.48 -44.34
CA ARG A 86 -14.10 21.25 -44.93
C ARG A 86 -13.60 22.33 -45.89
N ILE A 87 -12.54 23.06 -45.52
CA ILE A 87 -11.92 24.07 -46.39
C ILE A 87 -11.39 23.41 -47.67
N LEU A 88 -10.73 22.27 -47.56
CA LEU A 88 -10.22 21.51 -48.71
C LEU A 88 -11.36 21.07 -49.65
N SER A 89 -12.48 20.63 -49.09
CA SER A 89 -13.66 20.26 -49.89
C SER A 89 -14.24 21.46 -50.67
N ILE A 90 -14.32 22.64 -50.05
CA ILE A 90 -14.79 23.86 -50.71
C ILE A 90 -13.83 24.29 -51.82
N LEU A 91 -12.53 24.25 -51.55
CA LEU A 91 -11.50 24.57 -52.55
C LEU A 91 -11.58 23.65 -53.77
N SER A 92 -11.82 22.36 -53.56
CA SER A 92 -11.99 21.40 -54.64
C SER A 92 -13.25 21.67 -55.49
N LYS A 93 -14.34 22.14 -54.86
CA LYS A 93 -15.57 22.53 -55.58
C LYS A 93 -15.35 23.80 -56.40
N ILE A 94 -14.65 24.78 -55.83
CA ILE A 94 -14.28 26.01 -56.54
C ILE A 94 -13.40 25.65 -57.74
N GLU A 95 -12.36 24.83 -57.56
CA GLU A 95 -11.47 24.39 -58.64
C GLU A 95 -12.22 23.71 -59.80
N LYS A 96 -13.21 22.86 -59.49
CA LYS A 96 -14.07 22.21 -60.49
C LYS A 96 -15.01 23.17 -61.21
N SER A 97 -15.42 24.25 -60.56
CA SER A 97 -16.31 25.27 -61.14
C SER A 97 -15.58 26.29 -62.03
N LEU A 98 -14.24 26.25 -62.08
CA LEU A 98 -13.48 27.15 -62.93
C LEU A 98 -13.50 26.69 -64.40
N PRO A 99 -13.69 27.61 -65.37
CA PRO A 99 -13.65 27.28 -66.79
C PRO A 99 -12.29 26.66 -67.19
N GLU A 100 -12.31 25.68 -68.09
CA GLU A 100 -11.12 25.13 -68.73
C GLU A 100 -10.58 26.18 -69.72
N GLY A 101 -9.35 26.65 -69.48
CA GLY A 101 -8.83 27.87 -70.10
C GLY A 101 -8.84 27.85 -71.62
N GLY A 102 -9.43 28.88 -72.22
CA GLY A 102 -9.55 29.06 -73.66
C GLY A 102 -8.46 29.98 -74.19
N GLY A 103 -7.30 29.43 -74.56
CA GLY A 103 -6.38 30.10 -75.48
C GLY A 103 -5.86 31.48 -75.07
N GLY A 104 -5.69 31.79 -73.77
CA GLY A 104 -4.68 32.74 -73.27
C GLY A 104 -4.85 34.23 -73.63
N LYS A 105 -5.98 34.64 -74.22
CA LYS A 105 -6.19 36.04 -74.67
C LYS A 105 -7.25 36.81 -73.88
N SER A 106 -8.10 36.13 -73.08
CA SER A 106 -9.21 36.77 -72.35
C SER A 106 -8.85 37.14 -70.90
N PRO A 107 -9.33 38.28 -70.36
CA PRO A 107 -9.16 38.62 -68.93
C PRO A 107 -9.67 37.54 -67.95
N GLU A 108 -10.70 36.78 -68.33
CA GLU A 108 -11.26 35.68 -67.53
C GLU A 108 -10.32 34.46 -67.44
N ASP A 109 -9.47 34.27 -68.46
CA ASP A 109 -8.43 33.24 -68.53
C ASP A 109 -7.26 33.55 -67.57
N LEU A 110 -6.93 34.83 -67.37
CA LEU A 110 -5.88 35.25 -66.42
C LEU A 110 -6.32 35.07 -64.96
N TRP A 111 -7.58 35.41 -64.65
CA TRP A 111 -8.14 35.22 -63.32
C TRP A 111 -8.26 33.74 -62.96
N SER A 112 -8.77 32.91 -63.89
CA SER A 112 -8.92 31.47 -63.68
C SER A 112 -7.56 30.77 -63.46
N ARG A 113 -6.52 31.14 -64.21
CA ARG A 113 -5.14 30.68 -63.98
C ARG A 113 -4.61 31.08 -62.60
N ARG A 114 -4.74 32.34 -62.22
CA ARG A 114 -4.27 32.84 -60.91
C ARG A 114 -4.99 32.15 -59.75
N MET A 115 -6.29 31.91 -59.90
CA MET A 115 -7.11 31.24 -58.91
C MET A 115 -6.73 29.76 -58.78
N ARG A 116 -6.49 29.03 -59.88
CA ARG A 116 -5.98 27.65 -59.85
C ARG A 116 -4.65 27.56 -59.09
N THR A 117 -3.66 28.38 -59.44
CA THR A 117 -2.34 28.38 -58.76
C THR A 117 -2.45 28.67 -57.26
N SER A 118 -3.34 29.59 -56.87
CA SER A 118 -3.60 29.93 -55.47
C SER A 118 -4.28 28.77 -54.73
N THR A 119 -5.25 28.11 -55.36
CA THR A 119 -5.95 26.94 -54.81
C THR A 119 -5.01 25.75 -54.63
N THR A 120 -4.14 25.46 -55.61
CA THR A 120 -3.14 24.39 -55.50
C THR A 120 -2.17 24.65 -54.35
N ARG A 121 -1.68 25.89 -54.21
CA ARG A 121 -0.80 26.27 -53.08
C ARG A 121 -1.50 26.13 -51.74
N LEU A 122 -2.77 26.53 -51.66
CA LEU A 122 -3.56 26.43 -50.43
C LEU A 122 -3.82 24.98 -50.03
N LYS A 123 -4.11 24.11 -51.01
CA LYS A 123 -4.29 22.67 -50.83
C LYS A 123 -3.02 22.02 -50.27
N TYR A 124 -1.85 22.35 -50.82
CA TYR A 124 -0.57 21.85 -50.31
C TYR A 124 -0.34 22.27 -48.85
N ARG A 125 -0.60 23.54 -48.50
CA ARG A 125 -0.48 24.00 -47.11
C ARG A 125 -1.46 23.30 -46.16
N LEU A 126 -2.69 23.05 -46.60
CA LEU A 126 -3.67 22.29 -45.82
C LEU A 126 -3.26 20.83 -45.61
N GLN A 127 -2.62 20.20 -46.60
CA GLN A 127 -2.09 18.84 -46.45
C GLN A 127 -0.93 18.78 -45.44
N VAL A 128 -0.02 19.76 -45.48
CA VAL A 128 1.04 19.88 -44.46
C VAL A 128 0.42 20.10 -43.08
N LEU A 129 -0.59 20.98 -42.98
CA LEU A 129 -1.29 21.24 -41.72
C LEU A 129 -1.98 19.98 -41.17
N ASP A 130 -2.63 19.21 -42.03
CA ASP A 130 -3.26 17.94 -41.64
C ASP A 130 -2.22 16.94 -41.11
N ALA A 131 -1.08 16.81 -41.79
CA ALA A 131 0.02 15.99 -41.32
C ALA A 131 0.57 16.47 -39.95
N THR A 132 0.65 17.78 -39.72
CA THR A 132 1.06 18.32 -38.41
C THR A 132 0.04 17.99 -37.32
N HIS A 133 -1.26 18.11 -37.59
CA HIS A 133 -2.30 17.76 -36.61
C HIS A 133 -2.27 16.27 -36.24
N GLN A 134 -2.09 15.39 -37.24
CA GLN A 134 -1.92 13.96 -37.01
C GLN A 134 -0.69 13.67 -36.15
N GLY A 135 0.42 14.39 -36.38
CA GLY A 135 1.61 14.31 -35.53
C GLY A 135 1.33 14.69 -34.07
N ILE A 136 0.62 15.80 -33.84
CA ILE A 136 0.28 16.26 -32.48
C ILE A 136 -0.66 15.27 -31.78
N LEU A 137 -1.62 14.66 -32.49
CA LEU A 137 -2.48 13.61 -31.90
C LEU A 137 -1.66 12.42 -31.41
N LEU A 138 -0.65 11.99 -32.16
CA LEU A 138 0.26 10.91 -31.73
C LEU A 138 1.08 11.30 -30.49
N GLU A 139 1.51 12.57 -30.39
CA GLU A 139 2.20 13.09 -29.21
C GLU A 139 1.28 13.06 -27.97
N ILE A 140 0.03 13.52 -28.11
CA ILE A 140 -0.98 13.47 -27.03
C ILE A 140 -1.23 12.03 -26.57
N GLN A 141 -1.40 11.09 -27.52
CA GLN A 141 -1.61 9.68 -27.21
C GLN A 141 -0.43 9.10 -26.42
N ARG A 142 0.80 9.43 -26.84
CA ARG A 142 2.02 8.99 -26.18
C ARG A 142 2.11 9.55 -24.76
N GLU A 143 1.82 10.83 -24.58
CA GLU A 143 1.84 11.50 -23.27
C GLU A 143 0.77 10.93 -22.33
N SER A 144 -0.43 10.68 -22.84
CA SER A 144 -1.53 10.05 -22.09
C SER A 144 -1.14 8.65 -21.59
N ASN A 145 -0.58 7.82 -22.48
CA ASN A 145 -0.10 6.48 -22.12
C ASN A 145 1.02 6.54 -21.08
N LYS A 146 1.95 7.48 -21.23
CA LYS A 146 3.04 7.69 -20.26
C LYS A 146 2.52 8.12 -18.90
N ALA A 147 1.61 9.11 -18.85
CA ALA A 147 1.00 9.58 -17.63
C ALA A 147 0.23 8.45 -16.91
N SER A 148 -0.58 7.68 -17.65
CA SER A 148 -1.33 6.54 -17.09
C SER A 148 -0.40 5.46 -16.52
N SER A 149 0.67 5.10 -17.24
CA SER A 149 1.65 4.13 -16.76
C SER A 149 2.37 4.61 -15.49
N GLN A 150 2.79 5.87 -15.44
CA GLN A 150 3.43 6.44 -14.24
C GLN A 150 2.48 6.45 -13.04
N LEU A 151 1.20 6.75 -13.25
CA LEU A 151 0.18 6.72 -12.21
C LEU A 151 0.01 5.30 -11.64
N GLN A 152 -0.02 4.27 -12.50
CA GLN A 152 -0.08 2.87 -12.05
C GLN A 152 1.14 2.47 -11.22
N ILE A 153 2.35 2.91 -11.61
CA ILE A 153 3.57 2.65 -10.84
C ILE A 153 3.48 3.28 -9.46
N ILE A 154 3.03 4.55 -9.37
CA ILE A 154 2.84 5.24 -8.09
C ILE A 154 1.86 4.47 -7.20
N TYR A 155 0.70 4.06 -7.73
CA TYR A 155 -0.27 3.28 -6.95
C TYR A 155 0.29 1.94 -6.47
N ASN A 156 1.00 1.21 -7.32
CA ASN A 156 1.63 -0.05 -6.93
C ASN A 156 2.69 0.16 -5.83
N LEU A 157 3.45 1.24 -5.89
CA LEU A 157 4.47 1.56 -4.90
C LEU A 157 3.85 1.96 -3.55
N VAL A 158 2.78 2.76 -3.57
CA VAL A 158 2.00 3.10 -2.37
C VAL A 158 1.43 1.82 -1.74
N ALA A 159 0.82 0.94 -2.54
CA ALA A 159 0.30 -0.33 -2.05
C ALA A 159 1.40 -1.24 -1.48
N GLN A 160 2.56 -1.33 -2.14
CA GLN A 160 3.71 -2.11 -1.65
C GLN A 160 4.21 -1.58 -0.30
N ARG A 161 4.25 -0.26 -0.15
CA ARG A 161 4.64 0.40 1.10
C ARG A 161 3.63 0.18 2.21
N ASP A 162 2.33 0.29 1.93
CA ASP A 162 1.28 0.01 2.91
C ASP A 162 1.33 -1.44 3.38
N ASN A 163 1.61 -2.37 2.46
CA ASN A 163 1.87 -3.76 2.80
C ASN A 163 3.10 -3.91 3.72
N GLN A 164 4.21 -3.22 3.42
CA GLN A 164 5.40 -3.24 4.27
C GLN A 164 5.11 -2.69 5.68
N SER A 165 4.40 -1.56 5.79
CA SER A 165 3.97 -0.99 7.06
C SER A 165 3.09 -1.97 7.86
N ASN A 166 2.17 -2.67 7.17
CA ASN A 166 1.33 -3.69 7.78
C ASN A 166 2.15 -4.89 8.29
N TYR A 167 3.20 -5.29 7.56
CA TYR A 167 4.14 -6.31 8.02
C TYR A 167 4.90 -5.88 9.27
N ASP A 168 5.39 -4.65 9.31
CA ASP A 168 6.09 -4.10 10.47
C ASP A 168 5.15 -4.01 11.68
N MET A 169 3.90 -3.59 11.49
CA MET A 169 2.89 -3.56 12.54
C MET A 169 2.55 -4.96 13.05
N ALA A 170 2.42 -5.95 12.17
CA ALA A 170 2.19 -7.35 12.56
C ALA A 170 3.39 -7.91 13.35
N ASN A 171 4.62 -7.56 12.97
CA ASN A 171 5.82 -7.96 13.69
C ASN A 171 5.91 -7.31 15.07
N LEU A 172 5.58 -6.01 15.18
CA LEU A 172 5.47 -5.30 16.44
C LEU A 172 4.40 -5.94 17.34
N SER A 173 3.22 -6.24 16.79
CA SER A 173 2.14 -6.92 17.51
C SER A 173 2.57 -8.30 18.02
N LEU A 174 3.30 -9.07 17.21
CA LEU A 174 3.90 -10.34 17.66
C LEU A 174 4.91 -10.14 18.78
N GLN A 175 5.73 -9.09 18.72
CA GLN A 175 6.68 -8.78 19.78
C GLN A 175 5.94 -8.38 21.07
N ILE A 176 4.94 -7.51 20.98
CA ILE A 176 4.07 -7.12 22.10
C ILE A 176 3.37 -8.35 22.69
N ALA A 177 2.84 -9.26 21.85
CA ALA A 177 2.19 -10.48 22.32
C ALA A 177 3.17 -11.42 23.04
N ARG A 178 4.43 -11.48 22.60
CA ARG A 178 5.49 -12.25 23.28
C ARG A 178 5.83 -11.62 24.63
N THR A 179 6.09 -10.32 24.66
CA THR A 179 6.42 -9.63 25.92
C THR A 179 5.24 -9.66 26.90
N ALA A 180 4.00 -9.53 26.42
CA ALA A 180 2.79 -9.65 27.24
C ALA A 180 2.59 -11.08 27.77
N LYS A 181 2.97 -12.09 27.00
CA LYS A 181 2.96 -13.48 27.47
C LYS A 181 3.96 -13.69 28.60
N ASP A 182 5.16 -13.13 28.49
CA ASP A 182 6.19 -13.20 29.54
C ASP A 182 5.74 -12.42 30.79
N ASP A 183 5.16 -11.24 30.62
CA ASP A 183 4.56 -10.45 31.70
C ASP A 183 3.41 -11.20 32.40
N SER A 184 2.59 -11.92 31.63
CA SER A 184 1.54 -12.79 32.19
C SER A 184 2.10 -13.91 33.07
N PHE A 185 3.29 -14.45 32.77
CA PHE A 185 3.95 -15.43 33.64
C PHE A 185 4.46 -14.81 34.93
N ALA A 186 5.00 -13.58 34.89
CA ALA A 186 5.38 -12.84 36.08
C ALA A 186 4.16 -12.58 36.99
N MET A 187 3.05 -12.12 36.39
CA MET A 187 1.78 -11.92 37.08
C MET A 187 1.26 -13.20 37.73
N PHE A 188 1.29 -14.32 36.99
CA PHE A 188 0.92 -15.64 37.51
C PHE A 188 1.78 -16.04 38.73
N THR A 189 3.08 -15.75 38.69
CA THR A 189 4.01 -16.10 39.76
C THR A 189 3.72 -15.32 41.04
N LEU A 190 3.47 -14.01 40.94
CA LEU A 190 3.10 -13.17 42.09
C LEU A 190 1.77 -13.61 42.70
N ALA A 191 0.75 -13.86 41.86
CA ALA A 191 -0.54 -14.35 42.33
C ALA A 191 -0.39 -15.70 43.05
N THR A 192 0.43 -16.61 42.53
CA THR A 192 0.72 -17.91 43.17
C THR A 192 1.37 -17.72 44.54
N MET A 193 2.34 -16.81 44.66
CA MET A 193 2.98 -16.50 45.96
C MET A 193 1.97 -15.93 46.96
N SER A 194 1.10 -15.00 46.57
CA SER A 194 0.06 -14.45 47.45
C SER A 194 -0.91 -15.53 47.94
N ILE A 195 -1.32 -16.45 47.07
CA ILE A 195 -2.21 -17.57 47.43
C ILE A 195 -1.58 -18.49 48.49
N ILE A 196 -0.26 -18.68 48.44
CA ILE A 196 0.48 -19.49 49.42
C ILE A 196 0.65 -18.74 50.75
N PHE A 197 0.92 -17.44 50.72
CA PHE A 197 1.19 -16.64 51.92
C PHE A 197 -0.07 -16.21 52.68
N LEU A 198 -1.20 -15.95 52.01
CA LEU A 198 -2.42 -15.46 52.65
C LEU A 198 -2.95 -16.36 53.78
N PRO A 199 -3.05 -17.69 53.60
CA PRO A 199 -3.52 -18.59 54.65
C PRO A 199 -2.54 -18.64 55.82
N GLY A 200 -1.23 -18.69 55.53
CA GLY A 200 -0.19 -18.72 56.54
C GLY A 200 -0.16 -17.45 57.40
N ALA A 201 -0.30 -16.28 56.78
CA ALA A 201 -0.36 -15.00 57.49
C ALA A 201 -1.60 -14.91 58.41
N SER A 202 -2.78 -15.32 57.92
CA SER A 202 -4.02 -15.34 58.70
C SER A 202 -3.90 -16.21 59.95
N ILE A 203 -3.33 -17.41 59.79
CA ILE A 203 -3.11 -18.34 60.91
C ILE A 203 -2.07 -17.78 61.86
N ALA A 204 -0.96 -17.24 61.36
CA ALA A 204 0.07 -16.62 62.20
C ALA A 204 -0.51 -15.49 63.06
N THR A 205 -1.41 -14.65 62.53
CA THR A 205 -2.07 -13.60 63.32
C THR A 205 -3.03 -14.15 64.38
N LEU A 206 -3.83 -15.17 64.05
CA LEU A 206 -4.76 -15.79 65.01
C LEU A 206 -4.01 -16.46 66.16
N PHE A 207 -2.94 -17.18 65.83
CA PHE A 207 -2.15 -17.93 66.79
C PHE A 207 -1.14 -17.06 67.54
N SER A 208 -0.67 -15.93 66.99
CA SER A 208 0.18 -14.98 67.72
C SER A 208 -0.51 -14.38 68.95
N MET A 209 -1.85 -14.36 68.97
CA MET A 209 -2.65 -13.94 70.13
C MET A 209 -2.81 -15.03 71.19
N GLU A 210 -2.73 -16.31 70.81
CA GLU A 210 -2.97 -17.45 71.71
C GLU A 210 -1.69 -18.18 72.18
N LEU A 211 -0.57 -18.04 71.45
CA LEU A 211 0.68 -18.78 71.74
C LEU A 211 1.57 -18.15 72.79
N PHE A 212 1.48 -16.84 73.03
CA PHE A 212 2.32 -16.14 74.00
C PHE A 212 1.56 -15.88 75.29
N ASN A 213 1.85 -16.65 76.34
CA ASN A 213 1.40 -16.36 77.70
C ASN A 213 2.44 -15.48 78.38
N TRP A 214 2.25 -14.16 78.35
CA TRP A 214 3.18 -13.17 78.92
C TRP A 214 3.14 -13.06 80.45
N SER A 215 2.32 -13.86 81.15
CA SER A 215 2.22 -13.85 82.61
C SER A 215 2.27 -15.27 83.21
N PRO A 216 3.47 -15.89 83.30
CA PRO A 216 3.63 -17.22 83.88
C PRO A 216 3.63 -17.13 85.41
N GLU A 217 2.63 -17.72 86.07
CA GLU A 217 2.47 -17.63 87.53
C GLU A 217 3.44 -18.54 88.30
N ASN A 218 4.03 -19.58 87.69
CA ASN A 218 4.79 -20.61 88.42
C ASN A 218 5.95 -21.30 87.65
N GLY A 219 6.78 -20.54 86.92
CA GLY A 219 8.00 -21.11 86.30
C GLY A 219 7.77 -22.12 85.15
N GLU A 220 6.55 -22.19 84.62
CA GLU A 220 6.26 -22.99 83.43
C GLU A 220 6.75 -22.34 82.14
N SER A 221 7.07 -23.19 81.16
CA SER A 221 7.66 -22.81 79.87
C SER A 221 6.84 -21.73 79.18
N THR A 222 7.53 -20.68 78.71
CA THR A 222 6.96 -19.53 77.99
C THR A 222 6.33 -19.93 76.64
N VAL A 223 6.55 -21.18 76.20
CA VAL A 223 6.03 -21.75 74.97
C VAL A 223 4.97 -22.81 75.31
N ASN A 224 3.72 -22.55 74.94
CA ASN A 224 2.60 -23.45 75.22
C ASN A 224 2.79 -24.80 74.47
N PRO A 225 2.68 -25.98 75.14
CA PRO A 225 2.81 -27.30 74.51
C PRO A 225 1.80 -27.59 73.37
N ARG A 226 0.78 -26.73 73.20
CA ARG A 226 -0.19 -26.78 72.08
C ARG A 226 0.34 -26.29 70.73
N PHE A 227 1.63 -25.93 70.62
CA PHE A 227 2.27 -25.50 69.37
C PHE A 227 2.05 -26.47 68.19
N TRP A 228 1.82 -27.77 68.44
CA TRP A 228 1.54 -28.75 67.38
C TRP A 228 0.20 -28.50 66.65
N ILE A 229 -0.78 -27.87 67.31
CA ILE A 229 -2.09 -27.53 66.72
C ILE A 229 -1.95 -26.51 65.59
N PHE A 230 -0.93 -25.64 65.64
CA PHE A 230 -0.60 -24.72 64.55
C PHE A 230 -0.34 -25.49 63.25
N TRP A 231 0.52 -26.50 63.29
CA TRP A 231 0.82 -27.33 62.12
C TRP A 231 -0.38 -28.19 61.70
N ALA A 232 -1.17 -28.67 62.65
CA ALA A 232 -2.37 -29.46 62.40
C ALA A 232 -3.47 -28.68 61.66
N VAL A 233 -3.55 -27.35 61.83
CA VAL A 233 -4.54 -26.49 61.15
C VAL A 233 -3.94 -25.83 59.90
N ALA A 234 -2.68 -25.42 59.94
CA ALA A 234 -2.05 -24.67 58.86
C ALA A 234 -1.83 -25.49 57.59
N VAL A 235 -1.37 -26.74 57.73
CA VAL A 235 -1.11 -27.65 56.60
C VAL A 235 -2.38 -28.00 55.82
N PRO A 236 -3.49 -28.44 56.45
CA PRO A 236 -4.71 -28.74 55.70
C PRO A 236 -5.33 -27.50 55.06
N LEU A 237 -5.28 -26.33 55.72
CA LEU A 237 -5.85 -25.10 55.14
C LEU A 237 -5.09 -24.66 53.88
N THR A 238 -3.75 -24.71 53.89
CA THR A 238 -2.93 -24.44 52.69
C THR A 238 -3.19 -25.47 51.59
N LEU A 239 -3.38 -26.74 51.95
CA LEU A 239 -3.69 -27.80 50.98
C LEU A 239 -5.08 -27.62 50.34
N VAL A 240 -6.08 -27.17 51.09
CA VAL A 240 -7.42 -26.82 50.56
C VAL A 240 -7.34 -25.67 49.56
N VAL A 241 -6.61 -24.61 49.89
CA VAL A 241 -6.46 -23.45 48.99
C VAL A 241 -5.72 -23.84 47.69
N LEU A 242 -4.64 -24.63 47.80
CA LEU A 242 -3.91 -25.15 46.63
C LEU A 242 -4.76 -26.08 45.76
N THR A 243 -5.53 -26.97 46.37
CA THR A 243 -6.38 -27.92 45.62
C THR A 243 -7.50 -27.21 44.86
N VAL A 244 -8.18 -26.24 45.49
CA VAL A 244 -9.19 -25.40 44.82
C VAL A 244 -8.59 -24.66 43.62
N TRP A 245 -7.41 -24.07 43.78
CA TRP A 245 -6.74 -23.35 42.70
C TRP A 245 -6.29 -24.26 41.55
N LEU A 246 -5.67 -25.40 41.85
CA LEU A 246 -5.25 -26.38 40.84
C LEU A 246 -6.45 -26.94 40.05
N LEU A 247 -7.57 -27.19 40.73
CA LEU A 247 -8.81 -27.61 40.08
C LEU A 247 -9.36 -26.51 39.16
N TRP A 248 -9.35 -25.26 39.60
CA TRP A 248 -9.78 -24.12 38.79
C TRP A 248 -8.90 -23.95 37.54
N LEU A 249 -7.57 -24.00 37.70
CA LEU A 249 -6.62 -23.89 36.60
C LEU A 249 -6.78 -25.03 35.58
N LYS A 250 -6.92 -26.28 36.05
CA LYS A 250 -7.14 -27.45 35.20
C LYS A 250 -8.47 -27.35 34.44
N MET A 251 -9.51 -26.81 35.08
CA MET A 251 -10.80 -26.61 34.42
C MET A 251 -10.73 -25.49 33.37
N HIS A 252 -10.05 -24.38 33.67
CA HIS A 252 -9.87 -23.27 32.72
C HIS A 252 -9.10 -23.73 31.48
N ARG A 253 -7.99 -24.43 31.67
CA ARG A 253 -7.16 -24.97 30.58
C ARG A 253 -7.92 -25.95 29.68
N ARG A 254 -8.75 -26.83 30.27
CA ARG A 254 -9.62 -27.74 29.49
C ARG A 254 -10.70 -27.01 28.69
N ARG A 255 -11.22 -25.89 29.19
CA ARG A 255 -12.22 -25.08 28.47
C ARG A 255 -11.60 -24.38 27.26
N GLU A 256 -10.39 -23.85 27.42
CA GLU A 256 -9.62 -23.25 26.33
C GLU A 256 -9.30 -24.25 25.22
N GLU A 257 -8.77 -25.43 25.57
CA GLU A 257 -8.45 -26.49 24.60
C GLU A 257 -9.68 -26.95 23.79
N ARG A 258 -10.86 -27.04 24.44
CA ARG A 258 -12.11 -27.38 23.75
C ARG A 258 -12.53 -26.29 22.78
N ARG A 259 -12.40 -25.02 23.17
CA ARG A 259 -12.65 -23.86 22.30
C ARG A 259 -11.70 -23.84 21.10
N SER A 260 -10.41 -24.08 21.31
CA SER A 260 -9.42 -24.13 20.23
C SER A 260 -9.71 -25.27 19.24
N LYS A 261 -10.10 -26.45 19.73
CA LYS A 261 -10.45 -27.59 18.88
C LYS A 261 -11.73 -27.37 18.09
N ALA A 262 -12.76 -26.79 18.71
CA ALA A 262 -14.02 -26.44 18.02
C ALA A 262 -13.76 -25.42 16.90
N SER A 263 -13.02 -24.35 17.19
CA SER A 263 -12.69 -23.33 16.21
C SER A 263 -11.79 -23.85 15.08
N ALA A 264 -10.86 -24.76 15.36
CA ALA A 264 -10.06 -25.44 14.32
C ALA A 264 -10.92 -26.37 13.43
N GLY A 265 -11.91 -27.05 14.01
CA GLY A 265 -12.87 -27.87 13.28
C GLY A 265 -13.71 -27.05 12.31
N ASP A 266 -14.21 -25.89 12.76
CA ASP A 266 -15.01 -24.98 11.93
C ASP A 266 -14.18 -24.41 10.76
N LEU A 267 -12.91 -24.07 10.98
CA LEU A 267 -12.01 -23.60 9.92
C LEU A 267 -11.74 -24.67 8.85
N ILE A 268 -11.56 -25.93 9.25
CA ILE A 268 -11.36 -27.04 8.30
C ILE A 268 -12.62 -27.27 7.48
N ARG A 269 -13.79 -27.20 8.12
CA ARG A 269 -15.08 -27.35 7.45
C ARG A 269 -15.33 -26.23 6.44
N GLN A 270 -15.07 -24.98 6.85
CA GLN A 270 -15.17 -23.81 5.96
C GLN A 270 -14.20 -23.89 4.78
N ARG A 271 -12.99 -24.43 4.98
CA ARG A 271 -12.02 -24.65 3.89
C ARG A 271 -12.47 -25.75 2.93
N PHE A 272 -13.06 -26.82 3.44
CA PHE A 272 -13.62 -27.89 2.63
C PHE A 272 -14.79 -27.37 1.78
N ASP A 273 -15.71 -26.61 2.38
CA ASP A 273 -16.84 -26.00 1.67
C ASP A 273 -16.40 -24.96 0.62
N ALA A 274 -15.32 -24.21 0.88
CA ALA A 274 -14.73 -23.28 -0.08
C ALA A 274 -14.07 -23.99 -1.27
N PHE A 275 -13.45 -25.15 -1.03
CA PHE A 275 -12.86 -26.00 -2.07
C PHE A 275 -13.94 -26.64 -2.96
N ASP A 276 -15.02 -27.12 -2.35
CA ASP A 276 -16.14 -27.78 -3.05
C ASP A 276 -16.99 -26.78 -3.87
N SER A 277 -17.07 -25.53 -3.43
CA SER A 277 -17.80 -24.47 -4.15
C SER A 277 -17.04 -23.83 -5.33
N GLY A 278 -15.82 -24.31 -5.65
CA GLY A 278 -15.04 -23.82 -6.80
C GLY A 278 -14.65 -22.35 -6.72
N ARG A 279 -14.72 -21.72 -5.54
CA ARG A 279 -14.30 -20.33 -5.35
C ARG A 279 -12.78 -20.26 -5.25
N PRO A 280 -12.12 -19.29 -5.91
CA PRO A 280 -10.67 -19.13 -5.78
C PRO A 280 -10.30 -18.90 -4.31
N GLU A 281 -9.29 -19.63 -3.82
CA GLU A 281 -8.75 -19.47 -2.46
C GLU A 281 -8.52 -17.98 -2.18
N PRO A 282 -8.86 -17.47 -0.98
CA PRO A 282 -8.35 -16.17 -0.56
C PRO A 282 -6.82 -16.28 -0.59
N GLN A 283 -6.21 -15.49 -1.47
CA GLN A 283 -4.80 -15.51 -1.81
C GLN A 283 -3.96 -15.29 -0.55
N ARG A 284 -3.60 -16.39 0.10
CA ARG A 284 -2.78 -16.38 1.30
C ARG A 284 -1.34 -16.18 0.84
N ASN A 285 -0.82 -14.98 1.08
CA ASN A 285 0.55 -14.57 0.75
C ASN A 285 1.56 -15.71 0.98
N GLY A 286 2.19 -16.14 -0.12
CA GLY A 286 3.13 -17.27 -0.19
C GLY A 286 4.44 -17.06 0.60
N GLU A 287 4.61 -15.91 1.26
CA GLU A 287 5.81 -15.57 2.02
C GLU A 287 5.99 -16.41 3.30
N SER A 288 4.94 -17.08 3.78
CA SER A 288 5.03 -17.93 4.98
C SER A 288 5.72 -19.29 4.74
N LEU A 289 5.75 -19.79 3.50
CA LEU A 289 6.40 -21.07 3.17
C LEU A 289 7.88 -20.91 2.79
N LEU A 290 8.27 -19.75 2.26
CA LEU A 290 9.68 -19.46 1.97
C LEU A 290 10.50 -19.15 3.23
N ARG A 291 9.86 -18.70 4.33
CA ARG A 291 10.51 -18.46 5.62
C ARG A 291 11.01 -19.71 6.34
N ARG A 292 10.54 -20.92 5.98
CA ARG A 292 11.03 -22.18 6.59
C ARG A 292 12.23 -22.79 5.88
N ARG A 293 12.57 -22.35 4.66
CA ARG A 293 13.68 -22.95 3.89
C ARG A 293 15.02 -22.23 4.07
N PHE A 294 15.03 -21.02 4.66
CA PHE A 294 16.25 -20.20 4.82
C PHE A 294 16.77 -20.02 6.26
N THR A 295 16.21 -20.70 7.26
CA THR A 295 16.72 -20.68 8.64
C THR A 295 17.34 -22.02 9.05
N ARG A 296 18.36 -22.46 8.30
CA ARG A 296 19.39 -23.37 8.84
C ARG A 296 20.76 -22.76 8.56
N PRO A 297 21.47 -22.22 9.56
CA PRO A 297 22.89 -21.96 9.40
C PRO A 297 23.60 -23.30 9.24
N ARG A 298 24.14 -23.54 8.05
CA ARG A 298 25.03 -24.67 7.77
C ARG A 298 26.43 -24.22 8.19
N ASN A 299 26.83 -24.52 9.43
CA ASN A 299 28.22 -24.40 9.89
C ASN A 299 29.10 -25.36 9.07
N PRO A 300 30.14 -24.91 8.35
CA PRO A 300 31.04 -25.79 7.62
C PRO A 300 32.45 -25.87 8.24
N PHE A 301 32.60 -25.70 9.57
CA PHE A 301 33.89 -25.92 10.22
C PHE A 301 33.73 -26.54 11.61
N GLY A 302 33.63 -27.87 11.62
CA GLY A 302 34.09 -28.68 12.73
C GLY A 302 35.49 -29.19 12.38
N ARG A 303 36.50 -28.71 13.11
CA ARG A 303 37.78 -29.40 13.23
C ARG A 303 38.11 -29.49 14.71
N ASP A 304 38.04 -30.71 15.20
CA ASP A 304 38.69 -31.16 16.42
C ASP A 304 40.20 -30.96 16.28
N THR A 305 40.86 -30.41 17.29
CA THR A 305 42.19 -30.86 17.74
C THR A 305 42.37 -30.54 19.21
N LEU A 306 42.59 -31.62 19.96
CA LEU A 306 43.07 -31.74 21.33
C LEU A 306 44.45 -31.11 21.53
N GLY A 307 44.77 -30.78 22.78
CA GLY A 307 46.06 -31.18 23.37
C GLY A 307 47.00 -30.07 23.84
N VAL A 308 47.20 -30.07 25.16
CA VAL A 308 48.27 -29.45 25.98
C VAL A 308 48.09 -27.98 26.37
#